data_AF-A0A368LCA6-F1
#
_entry.id   AF-A0A368LCA6-F1
#
_cell.length_a   1.000
_cell.length_b   1.000
_cell.length_c   1.000
_cell.angle_alpha   90.00
_cell.angle_beta   90.00
_cell.angle_gamma   90.00
#
_symmetry.space_group_name_H-M   'P 1'
#
loop_
_entity.id
_entity.type
_entity.pdbx_description
1 polymer ?
#
loop_
_entity_poly.entity_id
_entity_poly.type
_entity_poly.pdbx_seq_one_letter_code
_entity_poly.pdbx_strand_id
1 'polypeptide(L)'
;MTNAIRDDRVDPEYLDNLLFVTGRAIENRRSRGREQLRIWDARTVCRDESTYLTRRYTSGVPVRELADTLDGWAEVFAAAVQSREDSPDGTPGSIAEIEDRLLLCATADLALAATSLGRADIATSILEHPAVAASPARIFDALAVIHGVSRPVSERDRLSSIFGPWLKVGNAAADRRQEAFERYVSGWRKHAEKPRALHPVDETFTGAWSFEAVVLAQVFGLDDGPERDVPEYPVALADYARKARLPRLSTDVQLPGPWKKPPKAIQQKATAAAVAVSGEPTRSDLAALLTPVGDEVSEASTIEELLDVAVEAGTVVVVDWTGAEPAETGALLQIACKRLGIPVPSQTPGTVPTSFEMALVRFDSWLEPVGVRLVDVDVGADQVLVAPVLAANHETFAGRVIDGYRVRSMEQLAADQA
;
A
#
# COMPACT_ATOMS: atom_id res chain seq x y z
N MET A 1 36.15 19.71 -12.00
CA MET A 1 35.69 18.43 -12.58
C MET A 1 34.24 18.27 -12.18
N THR A 2 33.33 18.36 -13.13
CA THR A 2 31.89 18.13 -12.95
C THR A 2 31.72 16.63 -12.76
N ASN A 3 31.54 16.17 -11.52
CA ASN A 3 31.14 14.80 -11.24
C ASN A 3 29.74 14.61 -11.83
N ALA A 4 29.65 14.07 -13.04
CA ALA A 4 28.36 13.71 -13.62
C ALA A 4 27.77 12.60 -12.74
N ILE A 5 26.58 12.85 -12.19
CA ILE A 5 25.84 11.98 -11.26
C ILE A 5 25.21 10.79 -12.02
N ARG A 6 25.70 10.49 -13.22
CA ARG A 6 25.05 9.57 -14.16
C ARG A 6 25.13 8.15 -13.60
N ASP A 7 23.99 7.47 -13.57
CA ASP A 7 23.96 6.04 -13.26
C ASP A 7 24.43 5.24 -14.47
N ASP A 8 25.63 4.69 -14.41
CA ASP A 8 26.24 3.90 -15.48
C ASP A 8 25.51 2.56 -15.72
N ARG A 9 24.56 2.17 -14.86
CA ARG A 9 23.73 0.96 -15.03
C ARG A 9 22.62 1.15 -16.07
N VAL A 10 22.40 2.38 -16.55
CA VAL A 10 21.30 2.75 -17.42
C VAL A 10 21.82 3.14 -18.80
N ASP A 11 21.22 2.58 -19.85
CA ASP A 11 21.49 3.01 -21.23
C ASP A 11 21.20 4.52 -21.40
N PRO A 12 22.22 5.32 -21.75
CA PRO A 12 22.10 6.74 -22.07
C PRO A 12 20.95 7.12 -23.00
N GLU A 13 20.83 6.42 -24.12
CA GLU A 13 19.90 6.76 -25.19
C GLU A 13 18.46 6.43 -24.76
N TYR A 14 18.29 5.32 -24.03
CA TYR A 14 17.01 4.97 -23.42
C TYR A 14 16.55 6.03 -22.41
N LEU A 15 17.45 6.48 -21.52
CA LEU A 15 17.12 7.48 -20.52
C LEU A 15 16.79 8.85 -21.13
N ASP A 16 17.56 9.28 -22.13
CA ASP A 16 17.33 10.54 -22.84
C ASP A 16 15.98 10.53 -23.57
N ASN A 17 15.61 9.40 -24.20
CA ASN A 17 14.30 9.21 -24.81
C ASN A 17 13.17 9.29 -23.77
N LEU A 18 13.33 8.64 -22.61
CA LEU A 18 12.35 8.71 -21.52
C LEU A 18 12.20 10.13 -20.96
N LEU A 19 13.29 10.86 -20.81
CA LEU A 19 13.29 12.25 -20.37
C LEU A 19 12.55 13.13 -21.38
N PHE A 20 12.84 12.97 -22.66
CA PHE A 20 12.16 13.71 -23.73
C PHE A 20 10.65 13.45 -23.74
N VAL A 21 10.23 12.19 -23.69
CA VAL A 21 8.81 11.81 -23.70
C VAL A 21 8.09 12.32 -22.46
N THR A 22 8.65 12.11 -21.27
CA THR A 22 8.03 12.56 -20.02
C THR A 22 8.01 14.08 -19.88
N GLY A 23 9.11 14.77 -20.23
CA GLY A 23 9.16 16.22 -20.22
C GLY A 23 8.11 16.84 -21.13
N ARG A 24 8.00 16.34 -22.37
CA ARG A 24 6.96 16.78 -23.31
C ARG A 24 5.54 16.48 -22.82
N ALA A 25 5.32 15.33 -22.17
CA ALA A 25 4.02 15.01 -21.59
C ALA A 25 3.65 15.97 -20.45
N ILE A 26 4.60 16.30 -19.57
CA ILE A 26 4.42 17.28 -18.49
C ILE A 26 4.11 18.66 -19.08
N GLU A 27 4.92 19.16 -20.03
CA GLU A 27 4.70 20.46 -20.67
C GLU A 27 3.34 20.54 -21.38
N ASN A 28 2.99 19.51 -22.15
CA ASN A 28 1.70 19.44 -22.82
C ASN A 28 0.55 19.52 -21.79
N ARG A 29 0.65 18.83 -20.65
CA ARG A 29 -0.40 18.88 -19.62
C ARG A 29 -0.43 20.21 -18.86
N ARG A 30 0.73 20.81 -18.57
CA ARG A 30 0.81 22.18 -18.00
C ARG A 30 0.19 23.23 -18.92
N SER A 31 0.32 23.04 -20.24
CA SER A 31 -0.24 23.96 -21.24
C SER A 31 -1.75 23.81 -21.46
N ARG A 32 -2.34 22.65 -21.10
CA ARG A 32 -3.79 22.47 -21.09
C ARG A 32 -4.32 23.21 -19.86
N GLY A 33 -5.08 24.27 -20.08
CA GLY A 33 -5.56 25.15 -19.00
C GLY A 33 -6.29 24.42 -17.87
N ARG A 34 -6.44 25.11 -16.73
CA ARG A 34 -6.98 24.59 -15.45
C ARG A 34 -8.23 23.71 -15.56
N GLU A 35 -9.11 23.98 -16.51
CA GLU A 35 -10.39 23.30 -16.70
C GLU A 35 -10.27 21.85 -17.24
N GLN A 36 -9.14 21.49 -17.86
CA GLN A 36 -8.89 20.14 -18.38
C GLN A 36 -8.09 19.24 -17.43
N LEU A 37 -7.47 19.79 -16.38
CA LEU A 37 -6.79 19.03 -15.32
C LEU A 37 -7.81 18.37 -14.37
N ARG A 38 -8.81 17.66 -14.90
CA ARG A 38 -9.75 16.90 -14.08
C ARG A 38 -8.96 15.78 -13.39
N ILE A 39 -8.86 15.83 -12.06
CA ILE A 39 -8.41 14.82 -11.06
C ILE A 39 -7.61 13.59 -11.56
N TRP A 40 -8.13 12.81 -12.52
CA TRP A 40 -7.41 11.75 -13.23
C TRP A 40 -6.11 12.22 -13.93
N ASP A 41 -6.10 13.43 -14.50
CA ASP A 41 -4.89 14.03 -15.08
C ASP A 41 -3.93 14.51 -13.99
N ALA A 42 -4.44 15.15 -12.93
CA ALA A 42 -3.63 15.72 -11.85
C ALA A 42 -2.77 14.67 -11.11
N ARG A 43 -3.36 13.54 -10.72
CA ARG A 43 -2.62 12.40 -10.14
C ARG A 43 -1.51 11.92 -11.08
N THR A 44 -1.83 11.78 -12.36
CA THR A 44 -0.90 11.32 -13.38
C THR A 44 0.24 12.33 -13.56
N VAL A 45 -0.05 13.63 -13.57
CA VAL A 45 0.97 14.67 -13.69
C VAL A 45 1.88 14.67 -12.47
N CYS A 46 1.35 14.67 -11.25
CA CYS A 46 2.17 14.66 -10.03
C CYS A 46 3.09 13.42 -9.95
N ARG A 47 2.61 12.24 -10.39
CA ARG A 47 3.45 11.04 -10.50
C ARG A 47 4.52 11.18 -11.59
N ASP A 48 4.15 11.72 -12.75
CA ASP A 48 5.07 11.92 -13.86
C ASP A 48 6.15 12.96 -13.49
N GLU A 49 5.84 13.98 -12.68
CA GLU A 49 6.80 14.95 -12.13
C GLU A 49 7.80 14.29 -11.17
N SER A 50 7.32 13.46 -10.23
CA SER A 50 8.20 12.64 -9.35
C SER A 50 9.14 11.76 -10.19
N THR A 51 8.59 11.08 -11.19
CA THR A 51 9.36 10.23 -12.12
C THR A 51 10.39 11.06 -12.92
N TYR A 52 9.99 12.25 -13.37
CA TYR A 52 10.84 13.14 -14.15
C TYR A 52 12.02 13.64 -13.31
N LEU A 53 11.79 14.05 -12.06
CA LEU A 53 12.85 14.44 -11.13
C LEU A 53 13.88 13.33 -10.94
N THR A 54 13.43 12.10 -10.64
CA THR A 54 14.30 10.93 -10.46
C THR A 54 15.10 10.63 -11.73
N ARG A 55 14.48 10.70 -12.91
CA ARG A 55 15.18 10.47 -14.19
C ARG A 55 16.23 11.54 -14.46
N ARG A 56 15.93 12.82 -14.16
CA ARG A 56 16.91 13.90 -14.30
C ARG A 56 18.10 13.69 -13.36
N TYR A 57 17.85 13.29 -12.11
CA TYR A 57 18.92 12.90 -11.19
C TYR A 57 19.77 11.76 -11.76
N THR A 58 19.12 10.69 -12.23
CA THR A 58 19.77 9.52 -12.84
C THR A 58 20.61 9.88 -14.07
N SER A 59 20.16 10.86 -14.87
CA SER A 59 20.89 11.33 -16.06
C SER A 59 22.11 12.19 -15.75
N GLY A 60 22.35 12.50 -14.47
CA GLY A 60 23.48 13.31 -14.06
C GLY A 60 23.22 14.80 -14.01
N VAL A 61 21.95 15.24 -14.09
CA VAL A 61 21.60 16.67 -13.99
C VAL A 61 22.09 17.22 -12.65
N PRO A 62 22.79 18.37 -12.61
CA PRO A 62 23.26 18.96 -11.37
C PRO A 62 22.14 19.18 -10.36
N VAL A 63 22.36 18.80 -9.10
CA VAL A 63 21.34 18.87 -8.03
C VAL A 63 20.68 20.25 -7.89
N ARG A 64 21.44 21.33 -8.09
CA ARG A 64 20.91 22.70 -8.09
C ARG A 64 19.82 22.93 -9.16
N GLU A 65 19.95 22.32 -10.33
CA GLU A 65 19.02 22.46 -11.46
C GLU A 65 17.78 21.55 -11.28
N LEU A 66 17.86 20.56 -10.38
CA LEU A 66 16.71 19.79 -9.95
C LEU A 66 15.80 20.61 -9.04
N ALA A 67 16.37 21.48 -8.20
CA ALA A 67 15.59 22.37 -7.33
C ALA A 67 14.66 23.32 -8.12
N ASP A 68 15.08 23.74 -9.31
CA ASP A 68 14.30 24.61 -10.21
C ASP A 68 13.09 23.89 -10.82
N THR A 69 13.07 22.55 -10.81
CA THR A 69 11.92 21.79 -11.32
C THR A 69 10.74 21.77 -10.35
N LEU A 70 11.01 22.02 -9.07
CA LEU A 70 10.02 21.89 -8.01
C LEU A 70 8.95 22.97 -8.08
N ASP A 71 9.25 24.16 -8.60
CA ASP A 71 8.27 25.24 -8.76
C ASP A 71 7.10 24.80 -9.65
N GLY A 72 7.42 24.25 -10.83
CA GLY A 72 6.40 23.74 -11.74
C GLY A 72 5.62 22.55 -11.19
N TRP A 73 6.26 21.69 -10.39
CA TRP A 73 5.55 20.59 -9.72
C TRP A 73 4.62 21.12 -8.62
N ALA A 74 5.05 22.10 -7.83
CA ALA A 74 4.22 22.75 -6.82
C ALA A 74 2.99 23.46 -7.43
N GLU A 75 3.16 24.14 -8.56
CA GLU A 75 2.06 24.74 -9.32
C GLU A 75 1.05 23.69 -9.80
N VAL A 76 1.52 22.58 -10.36
CA VAL A 76 0.67 21.44 -10.78
C VAL A 76 -0.08 20.87 -9.58
N PHE A 77 0.59 20.68 -8.45
CA PHE A 77 -0.03 20.19 -7.22
C PHE A 77 -1.13 21.14 -6.73
N ALA A 78 -0.87 22.44 -6.66
CA ALA A 78 -1.86 23.42 -6.25
C ALA A 78 -3.08 23.42 -7.18
N ALA A 79 -2.87 23.38 -8.49
CA ALA A 79 -3.94 23.27 -9.47
C ALA A 79 -4.74 21.96 -9.33
N ALA A 80 -4.05 20.84 -9.06
CA ALA A 80 -4.67 19.54 -8.84
C ALA A 80 -5.61 19.55 -7.64
N VAL A 81 -5.17 20.10 -6.50
CA VAL A 81 -5.99 20.17 -5.30
C VAL A 81 -7.16 21.13 -5.49
N GLN A 82 -6.94 22.32 -6.08
CA GLN A 82 -8.02 23.28 -6.35
C GLN A 82 -9.11 22.70 -7.27
N SER A 83 -8.71 21.99 -8.34
CA SER A 83 -9.68 21.37 -9.28
C SER A 83 -10.60 20.35 -8.60
N ARG A 84 -10.13 19.72 -7.51
CA ARG A 84 -10.92 18.78 -6.71
C ARG A 84 -11.91 19.52 -5.80
N GLU A 85 -11.49 20.63 -5.22
CA GLU A 85 -12.37 21.50 -4.40
C GLU A 85 -13.50 22.10 -5.23
N ASP A 86 -13.25 22.39 -6.51
CA ASP A 86 -14.24 22.98 -7.44
C ASP A 86 -15.15 21.92 -8.11
N SER A 87 -14.99 20.63 -7.81
CA SER A 87 -15.78 19.56 -8.44
C SER A 87 -17.27 19.66 -8.06
N PRO A 88 -18.21 19.52 -9.02
CA PRO A 88 -19.65 19.71 -8.77
C PRO A 88 -20.27 18.71 -7.79
N ASP A 89 -19.62 17.56 -7.55
CA ASP A 89 -20.02 16.55 -6.57
C ASP A 89 -19.43 16.80 -5.17
N GLY A 90 -18.53 17.79 -5.04
CA GLY A 90 -17.93 18.22 -3.78
C GLY A 90 -18.79 19.27 -3.09
N THR A 91 -18.96 19.18 -1.78
CA THR A 91 -19.54 20.27 -0.98
C THR A 91 -18.64 21.50 -1.10
N PRO A 92 -19.10 22.64 -1.66
CA PRO A 92 -18.27 23.83 -1.77
C PRO A 92 -17.80 24.29 -0.39
N GLY A 93 -16.48 24.39 -0.17
CA GLY A 93 -15.87 24.78 1.10
C GLY A 93 -15.63 23.64 2.11
N SER A 94 -15.94 22.39 1.77
CA SER A 94 -15.40 21.23 2.47
C SER A 94 -13.95 21.05 2.01
N ILE A 95 -12.97 21.35 2.88
CA ILE A 95 -11.58 20.95 2.66
C ILE A 95 -11.56 19.41 2.72
N ALA A 96 -11.79 18.77 1.57
CA ALA A 96 -11.73 17.33 1.47
C ALA A 96 -10.26 16.94 1.62
N GLU A 97 -9.96 16.16 2.65
CA GLU A 97 -8.68 15.45 2.74
C GLU A 97 -8.32 14.81 1.39
N ILE A 98 -7.02 14.68 1.13
CA ILE A 98 -6.55 13.95 -0.04
C ILE A 98 -6.80 12.45 0.23
N GLU A 99 -7.93 11.96 -0.26
CA GLU A 99 -8.30 10.54 -0.19
C GLU A 99 -7.57 9.69 -1.23
N ASP A 100 -7.18 10.29 -2.36
CA ASP A 100 -6.46 9.57 -3.41
C ASP A 100 -5.05 9.28 -2.90
N ARG A 101 -4.78 7.99 -2.66
CA ARG A 101 -3.50 7.50 -2.13
C ARG A 101 -2.30 7.93 -2.98
N LEU A 102 -2.49 8.08 -4.29
CA LEU A 102 -1.41 8.32 -5.23
C LEU A 102 -1.06 9.80 -5.31
N LEU A 103 -2.07 10.66 -5.29
CA LEU A 103 -1.86 12.09 -5.07
C LEU A 103 -1.23 12.33 -3.70
N LEU A 104 -1.66 11.61 -2.65
CA LEU A 104 -1.09 11.71 -1.31
C LEU A 104 0.41 11.36 -1.29
N CYS A 105 0.80 10.31 -2.01
CA CYS A 105 2.21 9.93 -2.10
C CYS A 105 3.03 10.89 -2.95
N ALA A 106 2.52 11.33 -4.10
CA ALA A 106 3.21 12.33 -4.90
C ALA A 106 3.40 13.65 -4.13
N THR A 107 2.46 13.99 -3.25
CA THR A 107 2.59 15.13 -2.32
C THR A 107 3.71 14.89 -1.30
N ALA A 108 3.82 13.68 -0.76
CA ALA A 108 4.93 13.31 0.13
C ALA A 108 6.28 13.34 -0.59
N ASP A 109 6.36 12.82 -1.81
CA ASP A 109 7.56 12.87 -2.65
C ASP A 109 7.98 14.31 -2.92
N LEU A 110 7.04 15.20 -3.30
CA LEU A 110 7.34 16.61 -3.52
C LEU A 110 7.86 17.28 -2.24
N ALA A 111 7.23 17.05 -1.09
CA ALA A 111 7.68 17.62 0.17
C ALA A 111 9.07 17.09 0.60
N LEU A 112 9.36 15.80 0.36
CA LEU A 112 10.67 15.19 0.62
C LEU A 112 11.75 15.69 -0.35
N ALA A 113 11.43 15.80 -1.64
CA ALA A 113 12.29 16.39 -2.65
C ALA A 113 12.60 17.85 -2.33
N ALA A 114 11.59 18.65 -2.01
CA ALA A 114 11.75 20.03 -1.57
C ALA A 114 12.64 20.14 -0.34
N THR A 115 12.42 19.28 0.66
CA THR A 115 13.25 19.23 1.86
C THR A 115 14.71 18.89 1.53
N SER A 116 14.96 17.83 0.76
CA SER A 116 16.33 17.37 0.41
C SER A 116 17.07 18.32 -0.54
N LEU A 117 16.35 19.08 -1.36
CA LEU A 117 16.90 20.09 -2.26
C LEU A 117 17.00 21.50 -1.63
N GLY A 118 16.59 21.66 -0.38
CA GLY A 118 16.66 22.93 0.35
C GLY A 118 15.62 23.98 -0.04
N ARG A 119 14.53 23.56 -0.66
CA ARG A 119 13.36 24.38 -0.97
C ARG A 119 12.37 24.34 0.19
N ALA A 120 12.77 24.91 1.32
CA ALA A 120 11.92 24.98 2.52
C ALA A 120 10.64 25.80 2.27
N ASP A 121 10.70 26.80 1.38
CA ASP A 121 9.56 27.56 0.88
C ASP A 121 8.47 26.66 0.27
N ILE A 122 8.88 25.74 -0.61
CA ILE A 122 7.95 24.77 -1.24
C ILE A 122 7.46 23.76 -0.21
N ALA A 123 8.36 23.18 0.59
CA ALA A 123 7.99 22.19 1.59
C ALA A 123 6.94 22.73 2.58
N THR A 124 7.17 23.92 3.14
CA THR A 124 6.23 24.59 4.04
C THR A 124 4.91 24.91 3.35
N SER A 125 4.95 25.47 2.12
CA SER A 125 3.73 25.78 1.37
C SER A 125 2.84 24.55 1.14
N ILE A 126 3.42 23.37 0.92
CA ILE A 126 2.67 22.12 0.75
C ILE A 126 2.10 21.65 2.09
N LEU A 127 2.89 21.68 3.14
CA LEU A 127 2.49 21.20 4.47
C LEU A 127 1.39 22.06 5.09
N GLU A 128 1.37 23.36 4.80
CA GLU A 128 0.35 24.33 5.21
C GLU A 128 -0.91 24.27 4.35
N HIS A 129 -0.88 23.61 3.19
CA HIS A 129 -2.03 23.52 2.31
C HIS A 129 -3.20 22.82 3.04
N PRO A 130 -4.42 23.39 3.07
CA PRO A 130 -5.54 22.85 3.85
C PRO A 130 -5.84 21.37 3.61
N ALA A 131 -5.89 20.93 2.35
CA ALA A 131 -6.09 19.52 1.99
C ALA A 131 -4.98 18.59 2.54
N VAL A 132 -3.72 19.04 2.58
CA VAL A 132 -2.59 18.27 3.14
C VAL A 132 -2.67 18.25 4.65
N ALA A 133 -2.97 19.40 5.28
CA ALA A 133 -3.18 19.53 6.72
C ALA A 133 -4.30 18.61 7.22
N ALA A 134 -5.38 18.46 6.45
CA ALA A 134 -6.50 17.56 6.75
C ALA A 134 -6.19 16.07 6.51
N SER A 135 -5.18 15.74 5.71
CA SER A 135 -4.91 14.35 5.31
C SER A 135 -4.17 13.54 6.39
N PRO A 136 -4.67 12.36 6.81
CA PRO A 136 -4.05 11.59 7.89
C PRO A 136 -2.82 10.78 7.39
N ALA A 137 -1.64 11.40 7.45
CA ALA A 137 -0.37 10.82 7.04
C ALA A 137 0.78 11.32 7.92
N ARG A 138 1.40 10.39 8.66
CA ARG A 138 2.43 10.73 9.66
C ARG A 138 3.73 11.24 9.08
N ILE A 139 3.98 10.98 7.80
CA ILE A 139 5.09 11.59 7.07
C ILE A 139 4.95 13.12 7.00
N PHE A 140 3.74 13.65 6.81
CA PHE A 140 3.51 15.10 6.82
C PHE A 140 3.67 15.67 8.22
N ASP A 141 3.24 14.96 9.27
CA ASP A 141 3.45 15.39 10.65
C ASP A 141 4.96 15.48 10.96
N ALA A 142 5.75 14.52 10.49
CA ALA A 142 7.19 14.51 10.66
C ALA A 142 7.91 15.61 9.87
N LEU A 143 7.50 15.85 8.62
CA LEU A 143 8.01 16.95 7.81
C LEU A 143 7.60 18.31 8.41
N ALA A 144 6.40 18.41 9.00
CA ALA A 144 5.96 19.60 9.71
C ALA A 144 6.86 19.91 10.92
N VAL A 145 7.26 18.88 11.70
CA VAL A 145 8.26 19.05 12.76
C VAL A 145 9.61 19.53 12.22
N ILE A 146 10.08 18.97 11.09
CA ILE A 146 11.35 19.37 10.45
C ILE A 146 11.34 20.86 10.06
N HIS A 147 10.22 21.36 9.54
CA HIS A 147 10.07 22.74 9.04
C HIS A 147 9.46 23.71 10.05
N GLY A 148 9.13 23.26 11.26
CA GLY A 148 8.52 24.10 12.29
C GLY A 148 7.06 24.50 11.99
N VAL A 149 6.36 23.74 11.14
CA VAL A 149 4.95 23.94 10.82
C VAL A 149 4.09 23.31 11.92
N SER A 150 3.13 24.09 12.46
CA SER A 150 2.24 23.60 13.52
C SER A 150 1.18 22.66 12.94
N ARG A 151 1.22 21.39 13.33
CA ARG A 151 0.29 20.36 12.87
C ARG A 151 0.06 19.32 13.98
N PRO A 152 -1.20 18.92 14.26
CA PRO A 152 -1.45 17.83 15.19
C PRO A 152 -0.93 16.50 14.63
N VAL A 153 -0.44 15.63 15.50
CA VAL A 153 -0.01 14.28 15.08
C VAL A 153 -1.24 13.47 14.67
N SER A 154 -1.21 12.91 13.46
CA SER A 154 -2.29 12.13 12.89
C SER A 154 -2.55 10.86 13.70
N GLU A 155 -3.83 10.63 14.03
CA GLU A 155 -4.32 9.43 14.73
C GLU A 155 -4.48 8.21 13.81
N ARG A 156 -4.27 8.40 12.50
CA ARG A 156 -4.25 7.38 11.46
C ARG A 156 -3.08 7.67 10.52
N ASP A 157 -2.65 6.66 9.76
CA ASP A 157 -1.56 6.84 8.80
C ASP A 157 -1.81 6.04 7.53
N ARG A 158 -2.30 6.75 6.50
CA ARG A 158 -2.58 6.20 5.17
C ARG A 158 -1.32 5.74 4.44
N LEU A 159 -0.15 6.24 4.83
CA LEU A 159 1.12 5.95 4.19
C LEU A 159 2.06 5.08 5.04
N SER A 160 1.52 4.45 6.09
CA SER A 160 2.28 3.62 7.03
C SER A 160 3.06 2.48 6.38
N SER A 161 2.54 1.89 5.29
CA SER A 161 3.22 0.81 4.56
C SER A 161 4.45 1.29 3.77
N ILE A 162 4.50 2.58 3.43
CA ILE A 162 5.56 3.18 2.61
C ILE A 162 6.58 3.85 3.53
N PHE A 163 6.14 4.80 4.35
CA PHE A 163 7.02 5.62 5.19
C PHE A 163 7.20 5.07 6.61
N GLY A 164 6.60 3.93 6.95
CA GLY A 164 6.76 3.30 8.26
C GLY A 164 8.23 3.09 8.67
N PRO A 165 9.09 2.51 7.82
CA PRO A 165 10.52 2.38 8.13
C PRO A 165 11.23 3.73 8.32
N TRP A 166 10.94 4.72 7.49
CA TRP A 166 11.49 6.07 7.60
C TRP A 166 11.09 6.74 8.93
N LEU A 167 9.81 6.64 9.31
CA LEU A 167 9.27 7.15 10.57
C LEU A 167 9.90 6.46 11.80
N LYS A 168 10.31 5.18 11.69
CA LYS A 168 11.04 4.49 12.76
C LYS A 168 12.40 5.13 13.02
N VAL A 169 13.11 5.56 11.97
CA VAL A 169 14.40 6.25 12.14
C VAL A 169 14.18 7.60 12.83
N GLY A 170 13.24 8.39 12.33
CA GLY A 170 12.95 9.71 12.91
C GLY A 170 12.48 9.67 14.36
N ASN A 171 11.77 8.61 14.76
CA ASN A 171 11.29 8.42 16.13
C ASN A 171 12.28 7.70 17.06
N ALA A 172 13.38 7.14 16.53
CA ALA A 172 14.38 6.47 17.35
C ALA A 172 15.00 7.43 18.37
N ALA A 173 15.39 6.88 19.53
CA ALA A 173 16.22 7.59 20.50
C ALA A 173 17.56 7.97 19.89
N ALA A 174 18.15 9.09 20.35
CA ALA A 174 19.37 9.67 19.80
C ALA A 174 20.53 8.64 19.69
N ASP A 175 20.70 7.82 20.71
CA ASP A 175 21.74 6.78 20.82
C ASP A 175 21.51 5.57 19.89
N ARG A 176 20.29 5.38 19.38
CA ARG A 176 19.91 4.28 18.48
C ARG A 176 19.60 4.72 17.06
N ARG A 177 19.60 6.02 16.79
CA ARG A 177 19.14 6.58 15.52
C ARG A 177 20.06 6.24 14.36
N GLN A 178 21.38 6.25 14.59
CA GLN A 178 22.37 5.84 13.61
C GLN A 178 22.14 4.39 13.16
N GLU A 179 22.08 3.44 14.11
CA GLU A 179 21.81 2.03 13.80
C GLU A 179 20.45 1.81 13.11
N ALA A 180 19.43 2.64 13.43
CA ALA A 180 18.14 2.59 12.75
C ALA A 180 18.23 3.09 11.29
N PHE A 181 19.03 4.12 11.03
CA PHE A 181 19.27 4.67 9.69
C PHE A 181 20.03 3.69 8.80
N GLU A 182 21.11 3.07 9.31
CA GLU A 182 21.88 2.05 8.58
C GLU A 182 20.98 0.86 8.19
N ARG A 183 20.11 0.42 9.12
CA ARG A 183 19.09 -0.62 8.84
C ARG A 183 18.06 -0.18 7.81
N TYR A 184 17.67 1.09 7.81
CA TYR A 184 16.75 1.64 6.82
C TYR A 184 17.36 1.60 5.42
N VAL A 185 18.57 2.14 5.26
CA VAL A 185 19.24 2.21 3.94
C VAL A 185 19.64 0.81 3.45
N SER A 186 20.12 -0.07 4.32
CA SER A 186 20.38 -1.48 3.93
C SER A 186 19.10 -2.27 3.62
N GLY A 187 17.97 -1.95 4.27
CA GLY A 187 16.66 -2.50 3.93
C GLY A 187 16.17 -2.03 2.56
N TRP A 188 16.49 -0.78 2.20
CA TRP A 188 16.25 -0.20 0.89
C TRP A 188 16.82 -1.09 -0.24
N ARG A 189 18.07 -1.54 -0.06
CA ARG A 189 18.77 -2.45 -0.97
C ARG A 189 18.02 -3.78 -1.19
N LYS A 190 17.52 -4.42 -0.13
CA LYS A 190 16.79 -5.70 -0.23
C LYS A 190 15.45 -5.59 -0.94
N HIS A 191 14.80 -4.43 -0.85
CA HIS A 191 13.59 -4.13 -1.61
C HIS A 191 13.89 -3.69 -3.05
N ALA A 192 15.12 -3.26 -3.35
CA ALA A 192 15.62 -2.84 -4.65
C ALA A 192 16.35 -3.93 -5.46
N GLU A 193 16.67 -5.09 -4.86
CA GLU A 193 17.34 -6.23 -5.53
C GLU A 193 16.47 -6.94 -6.59
N LYS A 194 15.16 -6.65 -6.67
CA LYS A 194 14.40 -6.87 -7.91
C LYS A 194 14.69 -5.68 -8.82
N PRO A 195 15.16 -5.88 -10.06
CA PRO A 195 15.61 -4.80 -10.92
C PRO A 195 14.48 -3.78 -11.09
N ARG A 196 14.56 -2.69 -10.32
CA ARG A 196 13.86 -1.45 -10.63
C ARG A 196 14.59 -0.86 -11.82
N ALA A 197 14.46 -1.53 -12.97
CA ALA A 197 14.52 -0.85 -14.24
C ALA A 197 13.63 0.38 -14.11
N LEU A 198 13.99 1.47 -14.79
CA LEU A 198 13.36 2.80 -14.76
C LEU A 198 11.85 2.85 -15.13
N HIS A 199 11.22 1.69 -15.14
CA HIS A 199 9.80 1.47 -15.04
C HIS A 199 9.29 1.91 -13.66
N PRO A 200 8.11 2.54 -13.60
CA PRO A 200 7.42 2.83 -12.35
C PRO A 200 7.10 1.49 -11.68
N VAL A 201 7.97 1.02 -10.79
CA VAL A 201 7.71 -0.14 -9.95
C VAL A 201 6.84 0.36 -8.81
N ASP A 202 5.54 0.22 -9.03
CA ASP A 202 4.45 0.59 -8.14
C ASP A 202 4.32 2.08 -7.83
N GLU A 203 3.20 2.62 -8.30
CA GLU A 203 2.34 3.64 -7.72
C GLU A 203 2.93 4.89 -7.00
N THR A 204 3.95 4.84 -6.15
CA THR A 204 4.19 5.90 -5.15
C THR A 204 5.63 6.08 -4.65
N PHE A 205 6.67 5.94 -5.47
CA PHE A 205 8.03 6.08 -4.95
C PHE A 205 8.98 6.80 -5.90
N THR A 206 9.93 7.57 -5.36
CA THR A 206 11.01 8.35 -6.03
C THR A 206 12.03 7.50 -6.82
N GLY A 207 11.57 6.37 -7.39
CA GLY A 207 12.33 5.48 -8.26
C GLY A 207 13.57 4.91 -7.59
N ALA A 208 14.63 4.68 -8.36
CA ALA A 208 15.84 3.97 -7.91
C ALA A 208 16.62 4.67 -6.79
N TRP A 209 16.21 5.86 -6.32
CA TRP A 209 16.99 6.69 -5.40
C TRP A 209 16.25 6.99 -4.09
N SER A 210 16.93 6.79 -2.95
CA SER A 210 16.40 7.09 -1.62
C SER A 210 16.65 8.55 -1.22
N PHE A 211 15.87 9.49 -1.79
CA PHE A 211 15.99 10.93 -1.48
C PHE A 211 15.64 11.22 -0.01
N GLU A 212 14.69 10.48 0.53
CA GLU A 212 14.22 10.57 1.90
C GLU A 212 15.27 10.12 2.94
N ALA A 213 16.21 9.24 2.57
CA ALA A 213 17.36 8.93 3.43
C ALA A 213 18.27 10.15 3.62
N VAL A 214 18.45 10.98 2.60
CA VAL A 214 19.23 12.23 2.71
C VAL A 214 18.58 13.19 3.69
N VAL A 215 17.25 13.26 3.69
CA VAL A 215 16.52 14.07 4.68
C VAL A 215 16.87 13.61 6.09
N LEU A 216 16.77 12.31 6.41
CA LEU A 216 17.10 11.78 7.75
C LEU A 216 18.56 12.05 8.13
N ALA A 217 19.50 11.74 7.23
CA ALA A 217 20.91 11.93 7.48
C ALA A 217 21.21 13.39 7.82
N GLN A 218 20.62 14.32 7.08
CA GLN A 218 20.94 15.72 7.26
C GLN A 218 20.21 16.36 8.45
N VAL A 219 18.92 16.09 8.64
CA VAL A 219 18.17 16.71 9.75
C VAL A 219 18.65 16.26 11.12
N PHE A 220 19.18 15.03 11.22
CA PHE A 220 19.73 14.49 12.46
C PHE A 220 21.25 14.52 12.55
N GLY A 221 21.95 14.94 11.49
CA GLY A 221 23.41 14.92 11.43
C GLY A 221 24.01 13.52 11.56
N LEU A 222 23.36 12.52 10.97
CA LEU A 222 23.83 11.12 10.98
C LEU A 222 25.04 10.96 10.07
N ASP A 223 25.88 9.99 10.40
CA ASP A 223 26.99 9.61 9.53
C ASP A 223 26.44 8.74 8.40
N ASP A 224 26.45 9.26 7.18
CA ASP A 224 26.08 8.51 5.97
C ASP A 224 27.29 7.92 5.24
N GLY A 225 28.50 8.04 5.81
CA GLY A 225 29.74 7.49 5.25
C GLY A 225 29.63 6.04 4.80
N PRO A 226 29.13 5.12 5.66
CA PRO A 226 28.91 3.72 5.30
C PRO A 226 27.93 3.50 4.15
N GLU A 227 26.99 4.43 3.96
CA GLU A 227 25.89 4.27 3.00
C GLU A 227 26.21 4.84 1.63
N ARG A 228 27.32 5.57 1.50
CA ARG A 228 27.76 6.14 0.22
C ARG A 228 28.10 5.10 -0.85
N ASP A 229 28.41 3.88 -0.43
CA ASP A 229 28.67 2.76 -1.33
C ASP A 229 27.38 2.02 -1.75
N VAL A 230 26.22 2.39 -1.19
CA VAL A 230 24.92 1.84 -1.58
C VAL A 230 24.49 2.51 -2.88
N PRO A 231 24.28 1.75 -3.98
CA PRO A 231 24.01 2.34 -5.30
C PRO A 231 22.76 3.23 -5.36
N GLU A 232 21.76 2.96 -4.52
CA GLU A 232 20.50 3.70 -4.45
C GLU A 232 20.57 4.92 -3.51
N TYR A 233 21.67 5.12 -2.79
CA TYR A 233 21.87 6.26 -1.90
C TYR A 233 22.37 7.48 -2.72
N PRO A 234 21.64 8.59 -2.77
CA PRO A 234 21.95 9.70 -3.68
C PRO A 234 23.08 10.60 -3.12
N VAL A 235 24.33 10.14 -3.22
CA VAL A 235 25.54 10.78 -2.65
C VAL A 235 25.64 12.26 -3.03
N ALA A 236 25.39 12.61 -4.29
CA ALA A 236 25.49 13.99 -4.74
C ALA A 236 24.42 14.90 -4.11
N LEU A 237 23.24 14.34 -3.79
CA LEU A 237 22.18 15.05 -3.06
C LEU A 237 22.58 15.24 -1.60
N ALA A 238 23.17 14.21 -0.97
CA ALA A 238 23.70 14.32 0.39
C ALA A 238 24.81 15.37 0.52
N ASP A 239 25.75 15.40 -0.43
CA ASP A 239 26.80 16.42 -0.50
C ASP A 239 26.23 17.83 -0.70
N TYR A 240 25.23 17.96 -1.56
CA TYR A 240 24.53 19.23 -1.78
C TYR A 240 23.83 19.69 -0.50
N ALA A 241 23.06 18.81 0.14
CA ALA A 241 22.35 19.08 1.40
C ALA A 241 23.28 19.57 2.52
N ARG A 242 24.47 18.95 2.66
CA ARG A 242 25.48 19.41 3.63
C ARG A 242 26.02 20.79 3.31
N LYS A 243 26.29 21.09 2.04
CA LYS A 243 26.77 22.41 1.60
C LYS A 243 25.70 23.49 1.77
N ALA A 244 24.45 23.15 1.50
CA ALA A 244 23.29 24.04 1.62
C ALA A 244 22.88 24.33 3.07
N ARG A 245 23.46 23.61 4.06
CA ARG A 245 23.13 23.75 5.49
C ARG A 245 21.63 23.63 5.76
N LEU A 246 21.01 22.62 5.16
CA LEU A 246 19.60 22.29 5.41
C LEU A 246 19.28 22.19 6.92
N PRO A 247 17.99 22.32 7.31
CA PRO A 247 17.57 22.30 8.70
C PRO A 247 18.19 21.15 9.48
N ARG A 248 18.71 21.45 10.67
CA ARG A 248 19.16 20.46 11.64
C ARG A 248 18.30 20.55 12.88
N LEU A 249 17.73 19.42 13.25
CA LEU A 249 17.01 19.28 14.50
C LEU A 249 18.01 19.09 15.64
N SER A 250 17.62 19.50 16.85
CA SER A 250 18.39 19.14 18.03
C SER A 250 18.35 17.62 18.23
N THR A 251 19.42 17.07 18.82
CA THR A 251 19.63 15.62 18.90
C THR A 251 18.51 14.90 19.67
N ASP A 252 17.86 15.60 20.60
CA ASP A 252 16.77 15.14 21.45
C ASP A 252 15.39 15.13 20.77
N VAL A 253 15.22 15.83 19.65
CA VAL A 253 13.96 15.82 18.90
C VAL A 253 13.69 14.41 18.35
N GLN A 254 12.45 13.95 18.53
CA GLN A 254 11.92 12.76 17.90
C GLN A 254 10.80 13.18 16.94
N LEU A 255 10.83 12.65 15.72
CA LEU A 255 9.70 12.79 14.81
C LEU A 255 8.53 11.91 15.29
N PRO A 256 7.29 12.22 14.87
CA PRO A 256 6.17 11.31 15.01
C PRO A 256 6.55 9.92 14.51
N GLY A 257 6.41 8.92 15.39
CA GLY A 257 6.70 7.55 15.04
C GLY A 257 5.66 6.92 14.13
N PRO A 258 5.89 5.71 13.62
CA PRO A 258 4.92 4.97 12.83
C PRO A 258 3.60 4.86 13.60
N TRP A 259 2.49 4.90 12.88
CA TRP A 259 1.20 4.68 13.52
C TRP A 259 1.16 3.28 14.14
N LYS A 260 0.93 3.24 15.45
CA LYS A 260 0.62 2.02 16.18
C LYS A 260 -0.89 1.96 16.26
N LYS A 261 -1.50 1.04 15.49
CA LYS A 261 -2.93 0.76 15.65
C LYS A 261 -3.18 0.54 17.14
N PRO A 262 -4.14 1.27 17.77
CA PRO A 262 -4.47 0.99 19.16
C PRO A 262 -4.73 -0.51 19.27
N PRO A 263 -4.28 -1.17 20.36
CA PRO A 263 -4.59 -2.57 20.57
C PRO A 263 -6.09 -2.70 20.35
N LYS A 264 -6.51 -3.51 19.37
CA LYS A 264 -7.93 -3.82 19.22
C LYS A 264 -8.34 -4.25 20.61
N ALA A 265 -9.25 -3.50 21.25
CA ALA A 265 -9.95 -4.03 22.39
C ALA A 265 -10.47 -5.37 21.88
N ILE A 266 -9.95 -6.45 22.43
CA ILE A 266 -10.54 -7.76 22.22
C ILE A 266 -11.87 -7.63 22.94
N GLN A 267 -12.86 -7.05 22.27
CA GLN A 267 -14.22 -7.49 22.49
C GLN A 267 -14.11 -8.97 22.19
N GLN A 268 -14.19 -9.79 23.23
CA GLN A 268 -14.54 -11.19 23.06
C GLN A 268 -15.82 -11.15 22.22
N LYS A 269 -15.68 -11.30 20.90
CA LYS A 269 -16.82 -11.52 20.03
C LYS A 269 -17.38 -12.82 20.58
N ALA A 270 -18.56 -12.73 21.20
CA ALA A 270 -19.22 -13.88 21.77
C ALA A 270 -19.15 -15.00 20.73
N THR A 271 -18.59 -16.14 21.11
CA THR A 271 -18.68 -17.36 20.31
C THR A 271 -20.16 -17.54 19.97
N ALA A 272 -20.50 -17.33 18.70
CA ALA A 272 -21.87 -17.44 18.23
C ALA A 272 -22.35 -18.87 18.53
N ALA A 273 -23.56 -18.98 19.05
CA ALA A 273 -24.20 -20.28 19.24
C ALA A 273 -24.35 -20.96 17.88
N ALA A 274 -24.03 -22.25 17.80
CA ALA A 274 -24.19 -23.05 16.60
C ALA A 274 -25.64 -22.96 16.08
N VAL A 275 -25.79 -22.72 14.78
CA VAL A 275 -27.10 -22.71 14.11
C VAL A 275 -27.54 -24.17 13.93
N ALA A 276 -28.56 -24.59 14.67
CA ALA A 276 -29.18 -25.90 14.48
C ALA A 276 -30.17 -25.81 13.32
N VAL A 277 -29.88 -26.50 12.22
CA VAL A 277 -30.80 -26.63 11.08
C VAL A 277 -31.55 -27.95 11.21
N SER A 278 -32.87 -27.89 11.30
CA SER A 278 -33.75 -29.06 11.27
C SER A 278 -34.68 -28.96 10.06
N GLY A 279 -34.51 -29.83 9.07
CA GLY A 279 -35.35 -29.87 7.86
C GLY A 279 -34.57 -29.79 6.55
N GLU A 280 -35.27 -29.55 5.44
CA GLU A 280 -34.62 -29.25 4.16
C GLU A 280 -33.95 -27.86 4.22
N PRO A 281 -32.67 -27.76 3.84
CA PRO A 281 -31.94 -26.50 3.91
C PRO A 281 -32.49 -25.50 2.89
N THR A 282 -32.70 -24.27 3.33
CA THR A 282 -33.22 -23.16 2.55
C THR A 282 -32.12 -22.16 2.21
N ARG A 283 -32.40 -21.25 1.27
CA ARG A 283 -31.54 -20.09 0.98
C ARG A 283 -31.26 -19.23 2.22
N SER A 284 -32.23 -19.14 3.14
CA SER A 284 -32.06 -18.45 4.43
C SER A 284 -31.02 -19.12 5.31
N ASP A 285 -30.90 -20.44 5.25
CA ASP A 285 -29.88 -21.18 6.01
C ASP A 285 -28.49 -20.99 5.39
N LEU A 286 -28.38 -20.91 4.06
CA LEU A 286 -27.14 -20.57 3.36
C LEU A 286 -26.69 -19.12 3.68
N ALA A 287 -27.62 -18.17 3.71
CA ALA A 287 -27.34 -16.78 4.11
C ALA A 287 -26.90 -16.67 5.58
N ALA A 288 -27.47 -17.48 6.47
CA ALA A 288 -27.06 -17.57 7.88
C ALA A 288 -25.66 -18.20 8.05
N LEU A 289 -25.26 -19.10 7.15
CA LEU A 289 -23.92 -19.70 7.12
C LEU A 289 -22.85 -18.76 6.55
N LEU A 290 -23.22 -17.91 5.58
CA LEU A 290 -22.33 -16.97 4.90
C LEU A 290 -22.12 -15.64 5.65
N THR A 291 -22.88 -15.38 6.72
CA THR A 291 -22.86 -14.10 7.44
C THR A 291 -22.59 -14.28 8.94
N PRO A 292 -21.50 -13.72 9.49
CA PRO A 292 -21.41 -13.35 10.88
C PRO A 292 -21.58 -11.82 10.97
N VAL A 293 -22.84 -11.40 11.19
CA VAL A 293 -23.31 -10.06 11.62
C VAL A 293 -23.70 -9.07 10.51
N GLY A 294 -25.01 -8.88 10.28
CA GLY A 294 -25.57 -7.69 9.63
C GLY A 294 -26.96 -7.89 8.99
N ASP A 295 -27.84 -6.88 9.09
CA ASP A 295 -29.21 -6.86 8.52
C ASP A 295 -29.25 -6.65 6.99
N GLU A 296 -28.11 -6.27 6.38
CA GLU A 296 -27.96 -5.92 4.95
C GLU A 296 -28.07 -7.11 3.98
N VAL A 297 -28.10 -8.34 4.49
CA VAL A 297 -28.14 -9.57 3.67
C VAL A 297 -29.54 -9.91 3.17
N SER A 298 -30.58 -9.32 3.76
CA SER A 298 -31.98 -9.61 3.40
C SER A 298 -32.39 -9.12 2.00
N GLU A 299 -31.54 -8.33 1.33
CA GLU A 299 -31.80 -7.74 0.01
C GLU A 299 -31.14 -8.48 -1.17
N ALA A 300 -30.20 -9.41 -0.92
CA ALA A 300 -29.54 -10.17 -1.98
C ALA A 300 -30.50 -11.16 -2.67
N SER A 301 -30.65 -11.00 -3.99
CA SER A 301 -31.61 -11.72 -4.84
C SER A 301 -31.00 -12.92 -5.59
N THR A 302 -29.66 -13.01 -5.66
CA THR A 302 -28.91 -14.18 -6.17
C THR A 302 -27.85 -14.71 -5.18
N ILE A 303 -27.29 -15.90 -5.44
CA ILE A 303 -26.20 -16.48 -4.61
C ILE A 303 -24.86 -15.80 -4.91
N GLU A 304 -24.65 -15.32 -6.14
CA GLU A 304 -23.52 -14.49 -6.52
C GLU A 304 -23.51 -13.18 -5.73
N GLU A 305 -24.66 -12.48 -5.67
CA GLU A 305 -24.81 -11.27 -4.84
C GLU A 305 -24.54 -11.57 -3.35
N LEU A 306 -24.98 -12.74 -2.87
CA LEU A 306 -24.73 -13.17 -1.49
C LEU A 306 -23.24 -13.44 -1.22
N LEU A 307 -22.54 -14.04 -2.18
CA LEU A 307 -21.09 -14.28 -2.10
C LEU A 307 -20.30 -12.97 -2.18
N ASP A 308 -20.68 -12.05 -3.06
CA ASP A 308 -20.05 -10.72 -3.15
C ASP A 308 -20.18 -9.97 -1.83
N VAL A 309 -21.39 -9.94 -1.24
CA VAL A 309 -21.64 -9.34 0.08
C VAL A 309 -20.81 -10.05 1.17
N ALA A 310 -20.69 -11.37 1.12
CA ALA A 310 -19.91 -12.15 2.10
C ALA A 310 -18.39 -11.95 1.95
N VAL A 311 -17.90 -11.75 0.72
CA VAL A 311 -16.50 -11.40 0.42
C VAL A 311 -16.20 -9.99 0.92
N GLU A 312 -17.08 -9.02 0.64
CA GLU A 312 -16.96 -7.64 1.12
C GLU A 312 -17.01 -7.56 2.66
N ALA A 313 -17.87 -8.37 3.28
CA ALA A 313 -17.96 -8.50 4.74
C ALA A 313 -16.78 -9.25 5.37
N GLY A 314 -15.92 -9.88 4.55
CA GLY A 314 -14.76 -10.64 5.01
C GLY A 314 -15.15 -11.85 5.84
N THR A 315 -16.06 -12.67 5.31
CA THR A 315 -16.64 -13.84 6.01
C THR A 315 -16.33 -15.15 5.29
N VAL A 316 -15.84 -15.05 4.05
CA VAL A 316 -15.47 -16.17 3.18
C VAL A 316 -13.96 -16.20 2.99
N VAL A 317 -13.37 -17.40 2.89
CA VAL A 317 -11.98 -17.54 2.46
C VAL A 317 -11.93 -17.38 0.95
N VAL A 318 -11.30 -16.29 0.51
CA VAL A 318 -10.95 -16.08 -0.89
C VAL A 318 -9.46 -16.29 -1.07
N VAL A 319 -9.10 -17.26 -1.90
CA VAL A 319 -7.71 -17.46 -2.35
C VAL A 319 -7.71 -17.42 -3.86
N ASP A 320 -7.08 -16.36 -4.40
CA ASP A 320 -6.74 -16.31 -5.81
C ASP A 320 -5.55 -17.23 -6.05
N TRP A 321 -5.81 -18.33 -6.76
CA TRP A 321 -4.79 -19.32 -7.09
C TRP A 321 -4.11 -19.04 -8.42
N THR A 322 -4.54 -18.00 -9.14
CA THR A 322 -4.09 -17.72 -10.50
C THR A 322 -2.63 -17.27 -10.48
N GLY A 323 -1.73 -18.13 -10.96
CA GLY A 323 -0.30 -17.84 -11.03
C GLY A 323 0.49 -17.97 -9.72
N ALA A 324 -0.13 -18.44 -8.63
CA ALA A 324 0.58 -18.76 -7.39
C ALA A 324 1.34 -20.09 -7.53
N GLU A 325 2.61 -20.13 -7.10
CA GLU A 325 3.32 -21.40 -7.05
C GLU A 325 2.68 -22.34 -6.00
N PRO A 326 2.58 -23.66 -6.24
CA PRO A 326 1.99 -24.62 -5.29
C PRO A 326 2.58 -24.62 -3.87
N ALA A 327 3.80 -24.09 -3.70
CA ALA A 327 4.46 -23.92 -2.41
C ALA A 327 3.97 -22.67 -1.65
N GLU A 328 3.43 -21.67 -2.36
CA GLU A 328 2.98 -20.39 -1.81
C GLU A 328 1.50 -20.41 -1.41
N THR A 329 0.68 -21.28 -1.99
CA THR A 329 -0.76 -21.32 -1.72
C THR A 329 -1.10 -21.65 -0.27
N GLY A 330 -0.33 -22.53 0.39
CA GLY A 330 -0.54 -22.83 1.81
C GLY A 330 -0.30 -21.61 2.72
N ALA A 331 0.60 -20.70 2.33
CA ALA A 331 0.83 -19.45 3.04
C ALA A 331 -0.29 -18.44 2.77
N LEU A 332 -0.78 -18.34 1.52
CA LEU A 332 -1.93 -17.51 1.16
C LEU A 332 -3.19 -17.90 1.94
N LEU A 333 -3.46 -19.20 2.06
CA LEU A 333 -4.56 -19.71 2.87
C LEU A 333 -4.39 -19.37 4.35
N GLN A 334 -3.19 -19.56 4.91
CA GLN A 334 -2.94 -19.21 6.30
C GLN A 334 -3.14 -17.71 6.56
N ILE A 335 -2.79 -16.85 5.60
CA ILE A 335 -3.05 -15.41 5.65
C ILE A 335 -4.56 -15.14 5.60
N ALA A 336 -5.29 -15.79 4.70
CA ALA A 336 -6.75 -15.65 4.59
C ALA A 336 -7.45 -16.07 5.89
N CYS A 337 -7.14 -17.25 6.44
CA CYS A 337 -7.69 -17.71 7.71
C CYS A 337 -7.35 -16.77 8.89
N LYS A 338 -6.10 -16.27 8.96
CA LYS A 338 -5.69 -15.28 9.98
C LYS A 338 -6.46 -13.97 9.85
N ARG A 339 -6.76 -13.50 8.63
CA ARG A 339 -7.56 -12.29 8.38
C ARG A 339 -8.99 -12.44 8.89
N LEU A 340 -9.54 -13.65 8.76
CA LEU A 340 -10.88 -14.01 9.22
C LEU A 340 -10.96 -14.35 10.73
N GLY A 341 -9.81 -14.36 11.43
CA GLY A 341 -9.76 -14.76 12.85
C GLY A 341 -9.97 -16.25 13.08
N ILE A 342 -9.83 -17.06 12.03
CA ILE A 342 -9.95 -18.51 12.10
C ILE A 342 -8.66 -19.07 12.72
N PRO A 343 -8.75 -19.92 13.77
CA PRO A 343 -7.58 -20.62 14.28
C PRO A 343 -6.94 -21.43 13.14
N VAL A 344 -5.62 -21.38 13.02
CA VAL A 344 -4.87 -22.13 12.01
C VAL A 344 -3.90 -23.09 12.68
N PRO A 345 -3.72 -24.30 12.16
CA PRO A 345 -2.64 -25.17 12.59
C PRO A 345 -1.26 -24.53 12.38
N SER A 346 -0.30 -24.93 13.21
CA SER A 346 1.04 -24.34 13.25
C SER A 346 1.90 -24.65 12.02
N GLN A 347 1.69 -25.80 11.38
CA GLN A 347 2.35 -26.16 10.13
C GLN A 347 1.45 -25.84 8.95
N THR A 348 1.95 -25.09 7.97
CA THR A 348 1.22 -24.86 6.71
C THR A 348 1.07 -26.17 5.93
N PRO A 349 -0.03 -26.36 5.21
CA PRO A 349 -0.13 -27.48 4.29
C PRO A 349 0.98 -27.28 3.25
N GLY A 350 1.90 -28.24 3.15
CA GLY A 350 3.02 -28.19 2.18
C GLY A 350 2.53 -28.18 0.74
N THR A 351 3.42 -28.44 -0.24
CA THR A 351 3.15 -28.34 -1.69
C THR A 351 1.77 -28.86 -2.07
N VAL A 352 0.88 -27.94 -2.46
CA VAL A 352 -0.53 -28.24 -2.69
C VAL A 352 -0.70 -28.86 -4.09
N PRO A 353 -1.66 -29.78 -4.32
CA PRO A 353 -1.90 -30.35 -5.65
C PRO A 353 -2.20 -29.27 -6.71
N THR A 354 -1.93 -29.57 -7.98
CA THR A 354 -2.21 -28.66 -9.10
C THR A 354 -3.69 -28.59 -9.48
N SER A 355 -4.51 -29.57 -9.09
CA SER A 355 -5.96 -29.57 -9.30
C SER A 355 -6.66 -28.91 -8.11
N PHE A 356 -7.60 -28.02 -8.43
CA PHE A 356 -8.40 -27.23 -7.49
C PHE A 356 -9.11 -28.08 -6.41
N GLU A 357 -9.70 -29.19 -6.81
CA GLU A 357 -10.53 -30.02 -5.93
C GLU A 357 -9.67 -30.81 -4.92
N MET A 358 -8.53 -31.39 -5.36
CA MET A 358 -7.58 -32.04 -4.45
C MET A 358 -6.95 -31.05 -3.46
N ALA A 359 -6.79 -29.81 -3.90
CA ALA A 359 -6.33 -28.69 -3.10
C ALA A 359 -7.32 -28.36 -1.97
N LEU A 360 -8.60 -28.22 -2.29
CA LEU A 360 -9.68 -28.04 -1.31
C LEU A 360 -9.72 -29.17 -0.29
N VAL A 361 -9.63 -30.44 -0.73
CA VAL A 361 -9.65 -31.61 0.18
C VAL A 361 -8.51 -31.52 1.18
N ARG A 362 -7.30 -31.18 0.70
CA ARG A 362 -6.13 -31.05 1.56
C ARG A 362 -6.24 -29.90 2.54
N PHE A 363 -6.87 -28.79 2.14
CA PHE A 363 -7.10 -27.64 3.00
C PHE A 363 -8.18 -27.88 4.05
N ASP A 364 -9.24 -28.60 3.70
CA ASP A 364 -10.27 -29.04 4.65
C ASP A 364 -9.66 -29.96 5.72
N SER A 365 -8.90 -30.99 5.32
CA SER A 365 -8.20 -31.86 6.26
C SER A 365 -7.17 -31.12 7.12
N TRP A 366 -6.59 -30.05 6.60
CA TRP A 366 -5.69 -29.20 7.37
C TRP A 366 -6.43 -28.38 8.43
N LEU A 367 -7.63 -27.89 8.14
CA LEU A 367 -8.45 -27.09 9.05
C LEU A 367 -9.30 -27.94 10.02
N GLU A 368 -9.48 -29.22 9.74
CA GLU A 368 -10.25 -30.14 10.59
C GLU A 368 -9.79 -30.18 12.07
N PRO A 369 -8.48 -30.22 12.41
CA PRO A 369 -8.02 -30.26 13.80
C PRO A 369 -8.35 -29.01 14.62
N VAL A 370 -8.67 -27.89 13.95
CA VAL A 370 -9.10 -26.64 14.58
C VAL A 370 -10.62 -26.44 14.53
N GLY A 371 -11.36 -27.50 14.18
CA GLY A 371 -12.83 -27.54 14.18
C GLY A 371 -13.47 -26.77 13.04
N VAL A 372 -12.75 -26.60 11.93
CA VAL A 372 -13.17 -25.81 10.78
C VAL A 372 -13.29 -26.70 9.55
N ARG A 373 -14.35 -26.49 8.77
CA ARG A 373 -14.57 -27.20 7.50
C ARG A 373 -14.75 -26.22 6.36
N LEU A 374 -14.24 -26.60 5.19
CA LEU A 374 -14.46 -25.90 3.94
C LEU A 374 -15.64 -26.53 3.19
N VAL A 375 -16.40 -25.68 2.51
CA VAL A 375 -17.47 -26.11 1.62
C VAL A 375 -17.21 -25.50 0.26
N ASP A 376 -17.40 -26.30 -0.78
CA ASP A 376 -17.36 -25.83 -2.16
C ASP A 376 -18.74 -25.36 -2.60
N VAL A 377 -18.80 -24.17 -3.19
CA VAL A 377 -19.98 -23.64 -3.87
C VAL A 377 -19.59 -23.59 -5.34
N ASP A 378 -20.16 -24.49 -6.14
CA ASP A 378 -19.88 -24.65 -7.56
C ASP A 378 -20.32 -23.38 -8.33
N VAL A 379 -19.42 -22.39 -8.40
CA VAL A 379 -19.65 -21.06 -9.00
C VAL A 379 -19.13 -20.96 -10.44
N GLY A 380 -18.70 -22.07 -11.04
CA GLY A 380 -18.26 -22.12 -12.45
C GLY A 380 -17.00 -21.32 -12.78
N ALA A 381 -16.21 -20.93 -11.79
CA ALA A 381 -14.95 -20.20 -11.96
C ALA A 381 -13.76 -21.09 -11.57
N ASP A 382 -13.16 -21.76 -12.55
CA ASP A 382 -12.08 -22.76 -12.39
C ASP A 382 -10.78 -22.26 -11.71
N GLN A 383 -10.72 -21.02 -11.23
CA GLN A 383 -9.48 -20.32 -10.88
C GLN A 383 -9.48 -19.53 -9.56
N VAL A 384 -10.63 -19.37 -8.88
CA VAL A 384 -10.72 -18.66 -7.60
C VAL A 384 -11.36 -19.56 -6.54
N LEU A 385 -10.62 -19.80 -5.45
CA LEU A 385 -11.14 -20.55 -4.31
C LEU A 385 -12.00 -19.62 -3.46
N VAL A 386 -13.31 -19.82 -3.49
CA VAL A 386 -14.27 -19.14 -2.64
C VAL A 386 -14.95 -20.19 -1.77
N ALA A 387 -14.42 -20.40 -0.56
CA ALA A 387 -14.93 -21.43 0.34
C ALA A 387 -15.48 -20.80 1.63
N PRO A 388 -16.80 -20.90 1.91
CA PRO A 388 -17.31 -20.59 3.23
C PRO A 388 -16.64 -21.46 4.29
N VAL A 389 -16.36 -20.85 5.44
CA VAL A 389 -15.73 -21.50 6.58
C VAL A 389 -16.80 -21.77 7.62
N LEU A 390 -17.08 -23.04 7.88
CA LEU A 390 -18.09 -23.44 8.83
C LEU A 390 -17.49 -23.86 10.16
N ALA A 391 -18.08 -23.35 11.25
CA ALA A 391 -17.80 -23.74 12.62
C ALA A 391 -19.01 -24.47 13.24
N ALA A 392 -19.47 -25.58 12.63
CA ALA A 392 -20.23 -26.67 13.28
C ALA A 392 -20.80 -27.67 12.25
N ASN A 393 -20.79 -28.94 12.63
CA ASN A 393 -21.46 -30.14 12.09
C ASN A 393 -22.19 -29.99 10.72
N HIS A 394 -21.43 -30.12 9.63
CA HIS A 394 -21.80 -29.89 8.23
C HIS A 394 -22.40 -31.11 7.49
N GLU A 395 -22.45 -32.29 8.12
CA GLU A 395 -22.93 -33.53 7.49
C GLU A 395 -24.39 -33.45 7.00
N THR A 396 -25.20 -32.56 7.57
CA THR A 396 -26.61 -32.36 7.19
C THR A 396 -26.82 -31.52 5.93
N PHE A 397 -25.83 -30.72 5.51
CA PHE A 397 -25.94 -29.81 4.34
C PHE A 397 -25.39 -30.40 3.04
N ALA A 398 -24.43 -31.31 3.16
CA ALA A 398 -23.72 -31.86 2.01
C ALA A 398 -24.62 -32.72 1.09
N GLY A 399 -24.50 -32.53 -0.21
CA GLY A 399 -25.20 -33.28 -1.26
C GLY A 399 -26.56 -32.72 -1.66
N ARG A 400 -26.97 -31.58 -1.09
CA ARG A 400 -28.25 -30.92 -1.40
C ARG A 400 -28.08 -29.82 -2.45
N VAL A 401 -29.14 -29.59 -3.21
CA VAL A 401 -29.20 -28.52 -4.23
C VAL A 401 -30.08 -27.40 -3.68
N ILE A 402 -29.55 -26.18 -3.63
CA ILE A 402 -30.26 -24.96 -3.19
C ILE A 402 -30.15 -23.96 -4.34
N ASP A 403 -31.29 -23.52 -4.88
CA ASP A 403 -31.38 -22.59 -6.03
C ASP A 403 -30.52 -22.99 -7.25
N GLY A 404 -30.36 -24.30 -7.50
CA GLY A 404 -29.56 -24.83 -8.62
C GLY A 404 -28.09 -25.09 -8.30
N TYR A 405 -27.60 -24.68 -7.12
CA TYR A 405 -26.23 -24.88 -6.67
C TYR A 405 -26.16 -26.11 -5.76
N ARG A 406 -25.25 -27.04 -6.09
CA ARG A 406 -25.03 -28.25 -5.30
C ARG A 406 -23.96 -27.96 -4.24
N VAL A 407 -24.35 -28.00 -2.97
CA VAL A 407 -23.41 -27.94 -1.86
C VAL A 407 -22.77 -29.32 -1.71
N ARG A 408 -21.45 -29.43 -1.85
CA ARG A 408 -20.75 -30.73 -1.79
C ARG A 408 -19.95 -30.83 -0.49
N SER A 409 -19.99 -32.00 0.17
CA SER A 409 -18.94 -32.30 1.15
C SER A 409 -17.62 -32.59 0.45
N MET A 410 -16.55 -32.46 1.20
CA MET A 410 -15.22 -32.83 0.71
C MET A 410 -15.10 -34.34 0.38
N GLU A 411 -15.84 -35.19 1.09
CA GLU A 411 -15.94 -36.62 0.77
C GLU A 411 -16.67 -36.88 -0.55
N GLN A 412 -17.71 -36.10 -0.86
CA GLN A 412 -18.43 -36.19 -2.14
C GLN A 412 -17.58 -35.69 -3.30
N LEU A 413 -16.83 -34.60 -3.10
CA LEU A 413 -15.85 -34.12 -4.09
C LEU A 413 -14.75 -35.15 -4.38
N ALA A 414 -14.23 -35.79 -3.34
CA ALA A 414 -13.22 -36.84 -3.50
C ALA A 414 -13.77 -38.10 -4.20
N ALA A 415 -15.05 -38.45 -3.97
CA ALA A 415 -15.70 -39.60 -4.59
C ALA A 415 -16.07 -39.38 -6.07
N ASP A 416 -16.44 -38.16 -6.47
CA ASP A 416 -16.76 -37.81 -7.87
C ASP A 416 -15.51 -37.83 -8.79
N GLN A 417 -14.29 -37.87 -8.22
CA GLN A 417 -13.02 -37.90 -8.95
C GLN A 417 -12.37 -39.29 -9.08
N ALA A 418 -12.86 -40.28 -8.34
CA ALA A 418 -12.38 -41.67 -8.36
C ALA A 418 -13.11 -42.50 -9.41
#